data_AF-A0A7S3S6V3-F1
#
_entry.id   AF-A0A7S3S6V3-F1
#
_cell.length_a   1.000
_cell.length_b   1.000
_cell.length_c   1.000
_cell.angle_alpha   90.00
_cell.angle_beta   90.00
_cell.angle_gamma   90.00
#
_symmetry.space_group_name_H-M   'P 1'
#
loop_
_entity.id
_entity.type
_entity.pdbx_description
1 polymer ?
#
loop_
_entity_poly.entity_id
_entity_poly.type
_entity_poly.pdbx_seq_one_letter_code
_entity_poly.pdbx_strand_id
1 'polypeptide(L)'
;MRWQALARRLLPPRSAVAAAAAAAATAAVAVAYTEPRLRAAEPDHIFVINGFYMAMREKYTKPGASIHYYLVEWEPSELAWFDFRMNVLGSTDPAAAQPGSLRNIIYSDWRALGLASEPNVGDNGVHASASPFEAMCERLNWVGMPLEDDSFGRALLDAGIPRATILEWTKDPQVAFEGKKQSLFDALEDSGYAECLAKAQAIAGVSGAIPEGKMQAFVFIKPHAVTGATQTLVARSLAEAGVKIYAEGAPG
;
A
#
# COMPACT_ATOMS: atom_id res chain seq x y z
N MET A 1 58.94 12.29 11.19
CA MET A 1 58.47 11.13 11.98
C MET A 1 57.91 11.66 13.29
N ARG A 2 56.67 11.26 13.65
CA ARG A 2 56.01 11.42 14.95
C ARG A 2 55.46 12.80 15.34
N TRP A 3 54.20 12.99 14.94
CA TRP A 3 53.22 13.86 15.58
C TRP A 3 52.85 13.30 16.96
N GLN A 4 53.12 14.05 18.04
CA GLN A 4 52.40 14.03 19.32
C GLN A 4 53.04 15.04 20.30
N ALA A 5 52.55 16.28 20.30
CA ALA A 5 52.55 17.21 21.45
C ALA A 5 51.92 18.56 21.05
N LEU A 6 50.60 18.58 20.85
CA LEU A 6 49.83 19.83 20.91
C LEU A 6 48.43 19.55 21.47
N ALA A 7 48.43 18.97 22.67
CA ALA A 7 47.30 19.03 23.58
C ALA A 7 47.57 20.18 24.56
N ARG A 8 46.57 21.05 24.74
CA ARG A 8 46.47 22.17 25.71
C ARG A 8 47.03 23.52 25.24
N ARG A 9 46.13 24.30 24.64
CA ARG A 9 45.95 25.77 24.60
C ARG A 9 45.21 26.03 23.28
N LEU A 10 43.91 26.30 23.22
CA LEU A 10 43.14 27.32 23.92
C LEU A 10 41.67 26.86 23.95
N LEU A 11 41.16 26.45 25.11
CA LEU A 11 39.72 26.40 25.37
C LEU A 11 39.32 27.75 25.96
N PRO A 12 38.31 28.45 25.41
CA PRO A 12 37.91 29.76 25.89
C PRO A 12 37.22 29.68 27.27
N PRO A 13 37.32 30.75 28.08
CA PRO A 13 36.74 30.80 29.42
C PRO A 13 35.21 30.70 29.39
N ARG A 14 34.67 30.05 30.44
CA ARG A 14 33.25 29.70 30.66
C ARG A 14 32.27 30.89 30.75
N SER A 15 32.68 32.11 30.45
CA SER A 15 31.83 33.31 30.38
C SER A 15 31.58 33.82 28.95
N ALA A 16 32.12 33.16 27.91
CA ALA A 16 31.91 33.56 26.51
C ALA A 16 30.90 32.68 25.73
N VAL A 17 30.30 31.67 26.38
CA VAL A 17 29.24 30.82 25.78
C VAL A 17 27.83 31.39 26.06
N ALA A 18 27.73 32.42 26.92
CA ALA A 18 26.45 33.04 27.27
C ALA A 18 26.09 34.31 26.45
N ALA A 19 26.98 34.82 25.60
CA ALA A 19 26.77 36.10 24.89
C ALA A 19 26.58 35.98 23.37
N ALA A 20 27.02 34.89 22.73
CA ALA A 20 26.69 34.62 21.32
C ALA A 20 25.34 33.88 21.15
N ALA A 21 24.75 33.42 22.26
CA ALA A 21 23.38 32.88 22.31
C ALA A 21 22.30 33.97 22.47
N ALA A 22 22.68 35.26 22.56
CA ALA A 22 21.76 36.35 22.85
C ALA A 22 21.61 37.40 21.71
N ALA A 23 22.28 37.24 20.56
CA ALA A 23 22.20 38.20 19.44
C ALA A 23 21.96 37.57 18.05
N ALA A 24 21.68 36.26 17.99
CA ALA A 24 21.00 35.62 16.85
C ALA A 24 19.61 35.09 17.26
N ALA A 25 19.07 35.64 18.35
CA ALA A 25 17.72 35.38 18.87
C ALA A 25 16.66 36.34 18.29
N THR A 26 16.97 37.02 17.16
CA THR A 26 16.08 38.00 16.51
C THR A 26 15.80 37.68 15.04
N ALA A 27 15.93 36.41 14.64
CA ALA A 27 15.30 35.89 13.43
C ALA A 27 14.94 34.40 13.57
N ALA A 28 14.65 33.96 14.79
CA ALA A 28 13.72 32.85 14.96
C ALA A 28 12.35 33.44 14.61
N VAL A 29 11.96 33.36 13.33
CA VAL A 29 10.55 33.24 13.01
C VAL A 29 10.12 32.04 13.80
N ALA A 30 9.47 32.29 14.94
CA ALA A 30 8.54 31.35 15.50
C ALA A 30 7.60 31.02 14.34
N VAL A 31 7.91 29.96 13.59
CA VAL A 31 6.87 29.13 13.02
C VAL A 31 6.21 28.61 14.28
N ALA A 32 5.27 29.42 14.77
CA ALA A 32 4.27 28.94 15.65
C ALA A 32 3.79 27.67 14.97
N TYR A 33 4.06 26.53 15.58
CA TYR A 33 3.01 25.54 15.70
C TYR A 33 1.89 26.26 16.47
N THR A 34 1.21 27.17 15.77
CA THR A 34 -0.22 27.18 15.84
C THR A 34 -0.54 25.73 15.51
N GLU A 35 -0.89 24.94 16.53
CA GLU A 35 -2.05 24.07 16.35
C GLU A 35 -3.00 24.83 15.43
N PRO A 36 -3.57 24.22 14.38
CA PRO A 36 -4.59 24.91 13.64
C PRO A 36 -5.68 25.24 14.65
N ARG A 37 -5.59 26.44 15.24
CA ARG A 37 -6.67 27.15 15.86
C ARG A 37 -7.52 27.35 14.65
N LEU A 38 -8.45 26.41 14.46
CA LEU A 38 -9.67 26.62 13.72
C LEU A 38 -10.05 28.04 14.06
N ARG A 39 -9.81 28.95 13.10
CA ARG A 39 -10.31 30.32 13.22
C ARG A 39 -11.77 30.11 13.56
N ALA A 40 -12.25 30.80 14.60
CA ALA A 40 -13.66 30.78 14.97
C ALA A 40 -14.43 30.88 13.66
N ALA A 41 -15.17 29.79 13.35
CA ALA A 41 -15.63 29.52 12.02
C ALA A 41 -16.38 30.75 11.50
N GLU A 42 -16.03 31.19 10.29
CA GLU A 42 -17.01 31.90 9.48
C GLU A 42 -18.27 31.02 9.44
N PRO A 43 -19.49 31.59 9.52
CA PRO A 43 -20.69 30.78 9.61
C PRO A 43 -20.72 29.75 8.47
N ASP A 44 -20.94 28.49 8.85
CA ASP A 44 -21.36 27.38 7.98
C ASP A 44 -20.29 26.67 7.12
N HIS A 45 -19.17 26.26 7.70
CA HIS A 45 -18.34 25.20 7.10
C HIS A 45 -18.55 23.84 7.79
N ILE A 46 -19.28 22.94 7.12
CA ILE A 46 -19.46 21.55 7.52
C ILE A 46 -18.35 20.71 6.86
N PHE A 47 -17.56 20.01 7.68
CA PHE A 47 -16.60 19.03 7.20
C PHE A 47 -17.22 17.63 7.24
N VAL A 48 -17.31 16.97 6.09
CA VAL A 48 -17.72 15.56 6.01
C VAL A 48 -16.46 14.71 6.00
N ILE A 49 -16.21 14.01 7.10
CA ILE A 49 -15.13 13.03 7.21
C ILE A 49 -15.71 11.67 6.83
N ASN A 50 -14.96 10.86 6.09
CA ASN A 50 -15.35 9.52 5.69
C ASN A 50 -15.66 8.64 6.94
N GLY A 51 -16.94 8.53 7.29
CA GLY A 51 -17.39 7.83 8.50
C GLY A 51 -17.16 6.32 8.46
N PHE A 52 -17.01 5.73 7.28
CA PHE A 52 -16.75 4.30 7.12
C PHE A 52 -15.31 3.92 7.53
N TYR A 53 -14.34 4.81 7.29
CA TYR A 53 -12.93 4.50 7.49
C TYR A 53 -12.60 4.09 8.93
N MET A 54 -13.17 4.79 9.92
CA MET A 54 -12.88 4.50 11.34
C MET A 54 -13.40 3.12 11.74
N ALA A 55 -14.61 2.77 11.32
CA ALA A 55 -15.19 1.44 11.56
C ALA A 55 -14.41 0.33 10.83
N MET A 56 -13.94 0.60 9.60
CA MET A 56 -13.08 -0.33 8.88
C MET A 56 -11.75 -0.53 9.61
N ARG A 57 -11.06 0.55 9.99
CA ARG A 57 -9.76 0.52 10.68
C ARG A 57 -9.82 -0.25 11.98
N GLU A 58 -10.89 -0.11 12.76
CA GLU A 58 -11.07 -0.82 14.02
C GLU A 58 -10.96 -2.35 13.84
N LYS A 59 -11.53 -2.89 12.75
CA LYS A 59 -11.49 -4.34 12.46
C LYS A 59 -10.08 -4.90 12.31
N TYR A 60 -9.13 -4.06 11.86
CA TYR A 60 -7.72 -4.42 11.64
C TYR A 60 -6.81 -4.06 12.82
N THR A 61 -7.25 -3.18 13.72
CA THR A 61 -6.39 -2.61 14.77
C THR A 61 -6.82 -2.97 16.19
N LYS A 62 -7.98 -3.62 16.36
CA LYS A 62 -8.40 -4.13 17.66
C LYS A 62 -7.43 -5.21 18.17
N PRO A 63 -7.22 -5.35 19.49
CA PRO A 63 -6.39 -6.41 20.05
C PRO A 63 -6.80 -7.80 19.54
N GLY A 64 -5.81 -8.58 19.12
CA GLY A 64 -6.01 -9.93 18.58
C GLY A 64 -6.51 -10.00 17.12
N ALA A 65 -6.77 -8.87 16.46
CA ALA A 65 -6.96 -8.87 15.03
C ALA A 65 -5.62 -9.15 14.33
N SER A 66 -5.66 -10.01 13.32
CA SER A 66 -4.54 -10.28 12.42
C SER A 66 -5.09 -10.53 11.03
N ILE A 67 -4.26 -10.34 10.02
CA ILE A 67 -4.48 -10.91 8.68
C ILE A 67 -3.61 -12.17 8.53
N HIS A 68 -3.88 -12.94 7.49
CA HIS A 68 -2.92 -13.90 6.93
C HIS A 68 -2.69 -13.51 5.48
N TYR A 69 -1.47 -13.12 5.12
CA TYR A 69 -1.12 -12.66 3.78
C TYR A 69 -0.45 -13.76 2.95
N TYR A 70 -0.58 -13.63 1.64
CA TYR A 70 0.08 -14.41 0.61
C TYR A 70 0.70 -13.44 -0.39
N LEU A 71 1.99 -13.61 -0.65
CA LEU A 71 2.65 -13.02 -1.80
C LEU A 71 2.57 -14.02 -2.94
N VAL A 72 1.91 -13.62 -4.02
CA VAL A 72 1.60 -14.51 -5.14
C VAL A 72 2.19 -14.01 -6.45
N GLU A 73 2.50 -14.94 -7.35
CA GLU A 73 2.99 -14.66 -8.70
C GLU A 73 2.39 -15.62 -9.74
N TRP A 74 2.25 -15.15 -10.98
CA TRP A 74 1.88 -15.96 -12.14
C TRP A 74 2.38 -15.32 -13.45
N GLU A 75 2.39 -16.10 -14.53
CA GLU A 75 2.79 -15.59 -15.85
C GLU A 75 1.66 -14.77 -16.48
N PRO A 76 1.92 -13.57 -17.05
CA PRO A 76 0.89 -12.73 -17.66
C PRO A 76 0.09 -13.41 -18.78
N SER A 77 0.66 -14.43 -19.44
CA SER A 77 0.02 -15.20 -20.51
C SER A 77 -1.02 -16.21 -20.02
N GLU A 78 -0.94 -16.63 -18.75
CA GLU A 78 -1.75 -17.73 -18.23
C GLU A 78 -3.04 -17.24 -17.57
N LEU A 79 -3.03 -16.03 -17.00
CA LEU A 79 -4.19 -15.45 -16.31
C LEU A 79 -4.14 -13.92 -16.42
N ALA A 80 -5.16 -13.34 -17.08
CA ALA A 80 -5.32 -11.89 -17.13
C ALA A 80 -5.63 -11.32 -15.74
N TRP A 81 -5.16 -10.10 -15.47
CA TRP A 81 -5.37 -9.44 -14.18
C TRP A 81 -6.85 -9.28 -13.83
N PHE A 82 -7.68 -8.94 -14.83
CA PHE A 82 -9.13 -8.88 -14.70
C PHE A 82 -9.72 -10.21 -14.23
N ASP A 83 -9.31 -11.34 -14.83
CA ASP A 83 -9.81 -12.67 -14.46
C ASP A 83 -9.33 -13.09 -13.07
N PHE A 84 -8.10 -12.72 -12.68
CA PHE A 84 -7.65 -12.89 -11.30
C PHE A 84 -8.57 -12.16 -10.31
N ARG A 85 -8.92 -10.90 -10.58
CA ARG A 85 -9.80 -10.13 -9.68
C ARG A 85 -11.26 -10.60 -9.71
N MET A 86 -11.79 -10.92 -10.88
CA MET A 86 -13.22 -11.16 -11.04
C MET A 86 -13.61 -12.63 -10.89
N ASN A 87 -12.77 -13.56 -11.38
CA ASN A 87 -13.11 -14.98 -11.44
C ASN A 87 -12.44 -15.76 -10.30
N VAL A 88 -11.20 -15.41 -9.94
CA VAL A 88 -10.47 -16.08 -8.83
C VAL A 88 -10.86 -15.44 -7.49
N LEU A 89 -10.70 -14.13 -7.34
CA LEU A 89 -11.03 -13.44 -6.09
C LEU A 89 -12.55 -13.24 -5.93
N GLY A 90 -13.23 -12.71 -6.95
CA GLY A 90 -14.65 -12.38 -6.91
C GLY A 90 -14.92 -10.91 -6.63
N SER A 91 -16.11 -10.41 -6.98
CA SER A 91 -16.50 -9.02 -6.75
C SER A 91 -16.53 -8.65 -5.25
N THR A 92 -16.44 -7.35 -4.95
CA THR A 92 -16.31 -6.86 -3.57
C THR A 92 -17.51 -7.25 -2.70
N ASP A 93 -18.72 -7.25 -3.26
CA ASP A 93 -19.92 -7.79 -2.63
C ASP A 93 -19.95 -9.32 -2.83
N PRO A 94 -19.73 -10.14 -1.78
CA PRO A 94 -19.69 -11.59 -1.92
C PRO A 94 -20.98 -12.21 -2.44
N ALA A 95 -22.13 -11.58 -2.19
CA ALA A 95 -23.43 -12.06 -2.67
C ALA A 95 -23.58 -11.89 -4.18
N ALA A 96 -22.84 -10.93 -4.77
CA ALA A 96 -22.77 -10.68 -6.20
C ALA A 96 -21.51 -11.26 -6.85
N ALA A 97 -20.66 -11.96 -6.09
CA ALA A 97 -19.43 -12.56 -6.61
C ALA A 97 -19.76 -13.81 -7.44
N GLN A 98 -19.00 -14.01 -8.52
CA GLN A 98 -19.22 -15.14 -9.43
C GLN A 98 -19.15 -16.47 -8.66
N PRO A 99 -20.07 -17.43 -8.91
CA PRO A 99 -19.99 -18.77 -8.35
C PRO A 99 -18.63 -19.41 -8.56
N GLY A 100 -18.03 -19.92 -7.48
CA GLY A 100 -16.70 -20.53 -7.50
C GLY A 100 -15.52 -19.58 -7.24
N SER A 101 -15.74 -18.25 -7.26
CA SER A 101 -14.73 -17.29 -6.79
C SER A 101 -14.56 -17.37 -5.27
N LEU A 102 -13.39 -16.95 -4.76
CA LEU A 102 -13.05 -17.01 -3.34
C LEU A 102 -14.08 -16.32 -2.46
N ARG A 103 -14.48 -15.09 -2.80
CA ARG A 103 -15.48 -14.34 -2.02
C ARG A 103 -16.84 -15.04 -2.04
N ASN A 104 -17.23 -15.62 -3.17
CA ASN A 104 -18.48 -16.37 -3.27
C ASN A 104 -18.47 -17.66 -2.44
N ILE A 105 -17.38 -18.43 -2.47
CA ILE A 105 -17.25 -19.65 -1.67
C ILE A 105 -17.23 -19.29 -0.18
N ILE A 106 -16.47 -18.26 0.22
CA ILE A 106 -16.44 -17.80 1.61
C ILE A 106 -17.84 -17.35 2.07
N TYR A 107 -18.59 -16.67 1.22
CA TYR A 107 -19.98 -16.29 1.48
C TYR A 107 -20.92 -17.47 1.58
N SER A 108 -20.80 -18.47 0.72
CA SER A 108 -21.70 -19.63 0.72
C SER A 108 -21.43 -20.57 1.90
N ASP A 109 -20.16 -20.76 2.24
CA ASP A 109 -19.70 -21.75 3.22
C ASP A 109 -19.24 -21.13 4.54
N TRP A 110 -19.58 -19.87 4.83
CA TRP A 110 -19.03 -19.11 5.95
C TRP A 110 -19.09 -19.85 7.30
N ARG A 111 -20.19 -20.56 7.57
CA ARG A 111 -20.36 -21.38 8.79
C ARG A 111 -19.39 -22.55 8.84
N ALA A 112 -19.24 -23.27 7.72
CA ALA A 112 -18.33 -24.40 7.61
C ALA A 112 -16.86 -23.96 7.69
N LEU A 113 -16.56 -22.75 7.21
CA LEU A 113 -15.27 -22.10 7.33
C LEU A 113 -14.99 -21.51 8.73
N GLY A 114 -15.98 -21.54 9.62
CA GLY A 114 -15.85 -21.09 11.01
C GLY A 114 -15.94 -19.57 11.20
N LEU A 115 -16.51 -18.83 10.26
CA LEU A 115 -16.76 -17.39 10.41
C LEU A 115 -17.90 -17.15 11.41
N ALA A 116 -17.80 -16.05 12.17
CA ALA A 116 -18.78 -15.69 13.19
C ALA A 116 -20.09 -15.10 12.63
N SER A 117 -20.03 -14.55 11.42
CA SER A 117 -21.16 -13.92 10.74
C SER A 117 -21.07 -14.12 9.24
N GLU A 118 -22.21 -13.99 8.57
CA GLU A 118 -22.28 -13.96 7.12
C GLU A 118 -21.44 -12.80 6.54
N PRO A 119 -20.62 -13.05 5.50
CA PRO A 119 -19.85 -12.02 4.83
C PRO A 119 -20.70 -10.92 4.21
N ASN A 120 -20.15 -9.71 4.15
CA ASN A 120 -20.75 -8.53 3.51
C ASN A 120 -19.67 -7.73 2.78
N VAL A 121 -20.03 -6.60 2.16
CA VAL A 121 -19.10 -5.74 1.41
C VAL A 121 -17.83 -5.37 2.20
N GLY A 122 -17.97 -5.05 3.50
CA GLY A 122 -16.83 -4.72 4.36
C GLY A 122 -16.04 -5.94 4.82
N ASP A 123 -16.77 -6.99 5.21
CA ASP A 123 -16.24 -8.28 5.69
C ASP A 123 -16.44 -9.36 4.63
N ASN A 124 -15.73 -9.22 3.51
CA ASN A 124 -15.87 -10.09 2.32
C ASN A 124 -14.84 -11.24 2.28
N GLY A 125 -14.32 -11.68 3.42
CA GLY A 125 -13.34 -12.75 3.52
C GLY A 125 -11.91 -12.39 3.12
N VAL A 126 -11.70 -11.90 1.90
CA VAL A 126 -10.36 -11.75 1.29
C VAL A 126 -10.15 -10.43 0.56
N HIS A 127 -8.91 -9.97 0.57
CA HIS A 127 -8.36 -8.85 -0.19
C HIS A 127 -7.35 -9.35 -1.22
N ALA A 128 -7.26 -8.67 -2.35
CA ALA A 128 -6.11 -8.74 -3.25
C ALA A 128 -5.84 -7.36 -3.86
N SER A 129 -4.59 -7.12 -4.25
CA SER A 129 -4.15 -5.91 -4.96
C SER A 129 -5.03 -5.60 -6.17
N ALA A 130 -5.30 -4.31 -6.37
CA ALA A 130 -6.11 -3.83 -7.49
C ALA A 130 -5.30 -3.60 -8.79
N SER A 131 -3.99 -3.43 -8.67
CA SER A 131 -3.03 -3.31 -9.78
C SER A 131 -1.64 -3.83 -9.38
N PRO A 132 -0.72 -4.07 -10.33
CA PRO A 132 0.70 -4.33 -10.03
C PRO A 132 1.36 -3.20 -9.21
N PHE A 133 0.95 -1.94 -9.44
CA PHE A 133 1.43 -0.79 -8.68
C PHE A 133 0.98 -0.82 -7.22
N GLU A 134 -0.30 -1.12 -6.97
CA GLU A 134 -0.80 -1.28 -5.61
C GLU A 134 -0.21 -2.50 -4.93
N ALA A 135 0.03 -3.58 -5.66
CA ALA A 135 0.70 -4.76 -5.14
C ALA A 135 2.11 -4.44 -4.63
N MET A 136 2.86 -3.59 -5.35
CA MET A 136 4.14 -3.04 -4.89
C MET A 136 3.94 -2.22 -3.61
N CYS A 137 3.00 -1.26 -3.60
CA CYS A 137 2.72 -0.44 -2.42
C CYS A 137 2.38 -1.28 -1.18
N GLU A 138 1.60 -2.35 -1.36
CA GLU A 138 1.21 -3.28 -0.30
C GLU A 138 2.41 -4.06 0.22
N ARG A 139 3.31 -4.55 -0.64
CA ARG A 139 4.54 -5.23 -0.21
C ARG A 139 5.48 -4.29 0.55
N LEU A 140 5.62 -3.05 0.11
CA LEU A 140 6.37 -2.00 0.82
C LEU A 140 5.80 -1.75 2.23
N ASN A 141 4.48 -1.66 2.34
CA ASN A 141 3.80 -1.31 3.60
C ASN A 141 3.69 -2.49 4.59
N TRP A 142 3.34 -3.69 4.11
CA TRP A 142 2.99 -4.82 4.96
C TRP A 142 4.18 -5.71 5.33
N VAL A 143 5.13 -5.88 4.41
CA VAL A 143 6.29 -6.76 4.63
C VAL A 143 7.62 -6.01 4.62
N GLY A 144 7.59 -4.68 4.49
CA GLY A 144 8.79 -3.83 4.54
C GLY A 144 9.76 -4.07 3.38
N MET A 145 9.27 -4.59 2.25
CA MET A 145 10.10 -4.83 1.06
C MET A 145 10.62 -3.48 0.53
N PRO A 146 11.95 -3.29 0.41
CA PRO A 146 12.49 -2.10 -0.23
C PRO A 146 12.00 -1.98 -1.68
N LEU A 147 11.80 -0.75 -2.16
CA LEU A 147 11.35 -0.48 -3.52
C LEU A 147 12.27 -1.12 -4.57
N GLU A 148 13.58 -1.10 -4.29
CA GLU A 148 14.62 -1.61 -5.16
C GLU A 148 14.70 -3.14 -5.17
N ASP A 149 14.12 -3.81 -4.18
CA ASP A 149 14.05 -5.27 -4.12
C ASP A 149 12.74 -5.79 -4.75
N ASP A 150 11.69 -4.97 -4.72
CA ASP A 150 10.41 -5.26 -5.37
C ASP A 150 10.55 -5.40 -6.88
N SER A 151 9.91 -6.41 -7.48
CA SER A 151 10.03 -6.68 -8.92
C SER A 151 9.40 -5.57 -9.77
N PHE A 152 8.22 -5.09 -9.38
CA PHE A 152 7.51 -4.02 -10.09
C PHE A 152 8.12 -2.66 -9.74
N GLY A 153 8.60 -2.49 -8.51
CA GLY A 153 9.39 -1.32 -8.11
C GLY A 153 10.63 -1.13 -8.98
N ARG A 154 11.41 -2.21 -9.21
CA ARG A 154 12.52 -2.20 -10.16
C ARG A 154 12.07 -1.92 -11.59
N ALA A 155 10.98 -2.53 -12.03
CA ALA A 155 10.44 -2.29 -13.38
C ALA A 155 10.10 -0.81 -13.62
N LEU A 156 9.52 -0.11 -12.63
CA LEU A 156 9.24 1.33 -12.71
C LEU A 156 10.54 2.15 -12.81
N LEU A 157 11.57 1.79 -12.04
CA LEU A 157 12.88 2.44 -12.09
C LEU A 157 13.56 2.23 -13.46
N ASP A 158 13.57 1.00 -13.96
CA ASP A 158 14.14 0.62 -15.26
C ASP A 158 13.35 1.26 -16.42
N ALA A 159 12.05 1.47 -16.24
CA ALA A 159 11.18 2.21 -17.16
C ALA A 159 11.47 3.72 -17.18
N GLY A 160 12.39 4.21 -16.36
CA GLY A 160 12.86 5.59 -16.31
C GLY A 160 12.09 6.49 -15.34
N ILE A 161 11.21 5.95 -14.52
CA ILE A 161 10.43 6.74 -13.56
C ILE A 161 11.32 7.03 -12.34
N PRO A 162 11.54 8.30 -11.98
CA PRO A 162 12.40 8.63 -10.85
C PRO A 162 11.88 8.04 -9.55
N ARG A 163 12.79 7.50 -8.73
CA ARG A 163 12.48 6.97 -7.40
C ARG A 163 11.61 7.90 -6.55
N ALA A 164 11.93 9.20 -6.56
CA ALA A 164 11.18 10.20 -5.79
C ALA A 164 9.70 10.27 -6.24
N THR A 165 9.46 10.22 -7.56
CA THR A 165 8.12 10.17 -8.14
C THR A 165 7.37 8.91 -7.71
N ILE A 166 8.02 7.73 -7.79
CA ILE A 166 7.41 6.47 -7.35
C ILE A 166 7.00 6.52 -5.87
N LEU A 167 7.84 7.10 -5.01
CA LEU A 167 7.51 7.24 -3.59
C LEU A 167 6.39 8.23 -3.31
N GLU A 168 6.34 9.35 -4.03
CA GLU A 168 5.21 10.29 -3.96
C GLU A 168 3.89 9.60 -4.39
N TRP A 169 3.97 8.81 -5.45
CA TRP A 169 2.87 8.03 -5.99
C TRP A 169 2.28 7.00 -5.01
N THR A 170 3.07 6.48 -4.06
CA THR A 170 2.55 5.62 -2.98
C THR A 170 1.54 6.31 -2.06
N LYS A 171 1.37 7.64 -2.17
CA LYS A 171 0.39 8.44 -1.43
C LYS A 171 -0.88 8.74 -2.22
N ASP A 172 -1.03 8.08 -3.37
CA ASP A 172 -2.17 8.21 -4.26
C ASP A 172 -2.51 9.67 -4.67
N PRO A 173 -1.54 10.38 -5.30
CA PRO A 173 -1.76 11.76 -5.72
C PRO A 173 -2.78 11.84 -6.86
N GLN A 174 -3.38 13.02 -7.04
CA GLN A 174 -4.22 13.28 -8.19
C GLN A 174 -3.37 13.51 -9.44
N VAL A 175 -3.66 12.77 -10.51
CA VAL A 175 -2.98 12.87 -11.81
C VAL A 175 -3.95 13.27 -12.91
N ALA A 176 -3.43 13.93 -13.95
CA ALA A 176 -4.16 14.20 -15.18
C ALA A 176 -3.78 13.16 -16.22
N PHE A 177 -4.68 12.24 -16.55
CA PHE A 177 -4.43 11.15 -17.49
C PHE A 177 -5.68 10.89 -18.34
N GLU A 178 -5.50 10.70 -19.65
CA GLU A 178 -6.60 10.47 -20.62
C GLU A 178 -7.76 11.48 -20.50
N GLY A 179 -7.44 12.76 -20.29
CA GLY A 179 -8.43 13.83 -20.18
C GLY A 179 -9.22 13.85 -18.87
N LYS A 180 -8.86 13.01 -17.90
CA LYS A 180 -9.48 12.95 -16.57
C LYS A 180 -8.49 13.40 -15.49
N LYS A 181 -9.01 14.03 -14.44
CA LYS A 181 -8.32 14.19 -13.17
C LYS A 181 -8.84 13.12 -12.21
N GLN A 182 -7.97 12.22 -11.78
CA GLN A 182 -8.30 11.06 -10.94
C GLN A 182 -7.13 10.72 -10.02
N SER A 183 -7.33 9.83 -9.06
CA SER A 183 -6.22 9.34 -8.25
C SER A 183 -5.27 8.50 -9.12
N LEU A 184 -4.02 8.35 -8.70
CA LEU A 184 -3.08 7.51 -9.43
C LEU A 184 -3.51 6.04 -9.36
N PHE A 185 -4.03 5.59 -8.21
CA PHE A 185 -4.47 4.23 -8.03
C PHE A 185 -5.61 3.93 -8.99
N ASP A 186 -6.60 4.82 -9.10
CA ASP A 186 -7.70 4.70 -10.07
C ASP A 186 -7.19 4.66 -11.52
N ALA A 187 -6.15 5.45 -11.84
CA ALA A 187 -5.56 5.48 -13.19
C ALA A 187 -4.85 4.17 -13.56
N LEU A 188 -4.34 3.42 -12.58
CA LEU A 188 -3.57 2.19 -12.76
C LEU A 188 -4.38 0.92 -12.43
N GLU A 189 -5.54 1.05 -11.82
CA GLU A 189 -6.43 -0.06 -11.46
C GLU A 189 -6.78 -0.94 -12.67
N ASP A 190 -6.96 -2.24 -12.42
CA ASP A 190 -7.41 -3.25 -13.40
C ASP A 190 -6.49 -3.44 -14.62
N SER A 191 -5.28 -2.91 -14.56
CA SER A 191 -4.27 -3.11 -15.60
C SER A 191 -3.32 -4.26 -15.27
N GLY A 192 -2.98 -5.06 -16.29
CA GLY A 192 -1.93 -6.07 -16.18
C GLY A 192 -0.52 -5.45 -16.17
N TYR A 193 0.51 -6.25 -15.87
CA TYR A 193 1.91 -5.80 -15.71
C TYR A 193 2.38 -4.79 -16.77
N ALA A 194 2.34 -5.16 -18.05
CA ALA A 194 2.87 -4.32 -19.13
C ALA A 194 2.03 -3.06 -19.36
N GLU A 195 0.70 -3.19 -19.25
CA GLU A 195 -0.23 -2.07 -19.37
C GLU A 195 -0.07 -1.08 -18.21
N CYS A 196 0.03 -1.58 -16.98
CA CYS A 196 0.26 -0.78 -15.78
C CYS A 196 1.57 0.03 -15.91
N LEU A 197 2.63 -0.61 -16.41
CA LEU A 197 3.91 0.05 -16.60
C LEU A 197 3.86 1.10 -17.73
N ALA A 198 3.18 0.79 -18.85
CA ALA A 198 2.98 1.74 -19.94
C ALA A 198 2.17 2.98 -19.49
N LYS A 199 1.08 2.78 -18.73
CA LYS A 199 0.29 3.87 -18.14
C LYS A 199 1.14 4.70 -17.19
N ALA A 200 1.92 4.06 -16.32
CA ALA A 200 2.84 4.74 -15.41
C ALA A 200 3.87 5.60 -16.18
N GLN A 201 4.47 5.07 -17.25
CA GLN A 201 5.39 5.86 -18.09
C GLN A 201 4.72 7.06 -18.73
N ALA A 202 3.52 6.88 -19.28
CA ALA A 202 2.76 7.96 -19.90
C ALA A 202 2.40 9.06 -18.88
N ILE A 203 2.00 8.68 -17.67
CA ILE A 203 1.71 9.62 -16.57
C ILE A 203 2.99 10.37 -16.14
N ALA A 204 4.14 9.68 -16.07
CA ALA A 204 5.42 10.31 -15.74
C ALA A 204 6.04 11.13 -16.88
N GLY A 205 5.53 11.00 -18.11
CA GLY A 205 6.13 11.64 -19.30
C GLY A 205 7.50 11.08 -19.69
N VAL A 206 7.73 9.79 -19.45
CA VAL A 206 8.98 9.08 -19.78
C VAL A 206 8.75 8.03 -20.87
N SER A 207 9.80 7.59 -21.55
CA SER A 207 9.71 6.67 -22.70
C SER A 207 10.79 5.59 -22.69
N GLY A 208 10.96 4.91 -21.55
CA GLY A 208 11.87 3.77 -21.38
C GLY A 208 11.33 2.46 -21.96
N ALA A 209 12.16 1.41 -21.95
CA ALA A 209 11.69 0.07 -22.27
C ALA A 209 10.69 -0.44 -21.21
N ILE A 210 9.73 -1.26 -21.64
CA ILE A 210 8.85 -2.03 -20.75
C ILE A 210 9.51 -3.41 -20.60
N PRO A 211 10.25 -3.68 -19.51
CA PRO A 211 10.85 -5.00 -19.28
C PRO A 211 9.77 -6.07 -19.17
N GLU A 212 10.10 -7.32 -19.52
CA GLU A 212 9.24 -8.46 -19.21
C GLU A 212 9.21 -8.70 -17.70
N GLY A 213 8.08 -9.21 -17.19
CA GLY A 213 7.92 -9.51 -15.78
C GLY A 213 6.66 -10.31 -15.48
N LYS A 214 6.58 -10.83 -14.26
CA LYS A 214 5.43 -11.61 -13.80
C LYS A 214 4.33 -10.72 -13.25
N MET A 215 3.11 -11.23 -13.27
CA MET A 215 2.04 -10.67 -12.43
C MET A 215 2.35 -11.01 -10.97
N GLN A 216 2.22 -10.04 -10.07
CA GLN A 216 2.36 -10.26 -8.64
C GLN A 216 1.29 -9.50 -7.88
N ALA A 217 0.65 -10.17 -6.93
CA ALA A 217 -0.36 -9.57 -6.04
C ALA A 217 -0.02 -9.84 -4.57
N PHE A 218 -0.48 -8.94 -3.71
CA PHE A 218 -0.58 -9.13 -2.27
C PHE A 218 -2.02 -9.53 -1.96
N VAL A 219 -2.21 -10.77 -1.53
CA VAL A 219 -3.52 -11.31 -1.15
C VAL A 219 -3.54 -11.46 0.36
N PHE A 220 -4.65 -11.17 1.03
CA PHE A 220 -4.76 -11.51 2.44
C PHE A 220 -6.18 -11.89 2.86
N ILE A 221 -6.27 -12.74 3.87
CA ILE A 221 -7.52 -13.06 4.56
C ILE A 221 -7.78 -11.97 5.60
N LYS A 222 -8.96 -11.35 5.51
CA LYS A 222 -9.38 -10.29 6.41
C LYS A 222 -9.59 -10.82 7.83
N PRO A 223 -9.45 -9.98 8.88
CA PRO A 223 -9.45 -10.46 10.27
C PRO A 223 -10.64 -11.30 10.72
N HIS A 224 -11.84 -11.04 10.17
CA HIS A 224 -13.04 -11.82 10.51
C HIS A 224 -13.06 -13.25 9.94
N ALA A 225 -12.17 -13.55 8.97
CA ALA A 225 -12.16 -14.80 8.23
C ALA A 225 -10.85 -15.60 8.39
N VAL A 226 -9.91 -15.15 9.24
CA VAL A 226 -8.64 -15.86 9.50
C VAL A 226 -8.90 -17.13 10.31
N THR A 227 -9.22 -18.21 9.60
CA THR A 227 -9.36 -19.56 10.13
C THR A 227 -8.47 -20.50 9.32
N GLY A 228 -8.08 -21.65 9.90
CA GLY A 228 -7.31 -22.66 9.15
C GLY A 228 -8.06 -23.21 7.92
N ALA A 229 -9.39 -23.25 7.99
CA ALA A 229 -10.24 -23.66 6.87
C ALA A 229 -10.20 -22.63 5.72
N THR A 230 -10.29 -21.34 6.04
CA THR A 230 -10.15 -20.27 5.04
C THR A 230 -8.76 -20.24 4.44
N GLN A 231 -7.70 -20.43 5.25
CA GLN A 231 -6.32 -20.50 4.74
C GLN A 231 -6.15 -21.65 3.74
N THR A 232 -6.69 -22.83 4.05
CA THR A 232 -6.65 -24.00 3.17
C THR A 232 -7.43 -23.74 1.87
N LEU A 233 -8.61 -23.12 1.97
CA LEU A 233 -9.42 -22.73 0.82
C LEU A 233 -8.66 -21.76 -0.09
N VAL A 234 -8.10 -20.69 0.46
CA VAL A 234 -7.38 -19.67 -0.32
C VAL A 234 -6.17 -20.26 -1.03
N ALA A 235 -5.35 -21.04 -0.31
CA ALA A 235 -4.18 -21.67 -0.90
C ALA A 235 -4.54 -22.63 -2.04
N ARG A 236 -5.59 -23.44 -1.86
CA ARG A 236 -6.08 -24.35 -2.89
C ARG A 236 -6.59 -23.58 -4.12
N SER A 237 -7.46 -22.59 -3.94
CA SER A 237 -8.06 -21.85 -5.05
C SER A 237 -7.02 -21.06 -5.85
N LEU A 238 -5.99 -20.50 -5.19
CA LEU A 238 -4.87 -19.87 -5.90
C LEU A 238 -4.11 -20.90 -6.74
N ALA A 239 -3.78 -22.06 -6.18
CA ALA A 239 -3.09 -23.12 -6.91
C ALA A 239 -3.90 -23.66 -8.10
N GLU A 240 -5.21 -23.86 -7.94
CA GLU A 240 -6.13 -24.27 -9.02
C GLU A 240 -6.21 -23.25 -10.15
N ALA A 241 -6.03 -21.96 -9.85
CA ALA A 241 -5.96 -20.87 -10.82
C ALA A 241 -4.57 -20.69 -11.45
N GLY A 242 -3.60 -21.56 -11.17
CA GLY A 242 -2.21 -21.41 -11.64
C GLY A 242 -1.44 -20.29 -10.96
N VAL A 243 -1.95 -19.75 -9.85
CA VAL A 243 -1.32 -18.67 -9.07
C VAL A 243 -0.43 -19.29 -7.98
N LYS A 244 0.87 -19.01 -8.06
CA LYS A 244 1.87 -19.56 -7.14
C LYS A 244 2.03 -18.65 -5.92
N ILE A 245 1.90 -19.22 -4.72
CA ILE A 245 2.31 -18.58 -3.47
C ILE A 245 3.83 -18.75 -3.31
N TYR A 246 4.57 -17.65 -3.22
CA TYR A 246 6.03 -17.69 -3.01
C TYR A 246 6.45 -17.27 -1.59
N ALA A 247 5.56 -16.61 -0.86
CA ALA A 247 5.70 -16.35 0.57
C ALA A 247 4.32 -16.13 1.20
N GLU A 248 4.20 -16.39 2.50
CA GLU A 248 2.99 -16.14 3.26
C GLU A 248 3.32 -15.89 4.74
N GLY A 249 2.38 -15.35 5.50
CA GLY A 249 2.56 -15.15 6.93
C GLY A 249 1.48 -14.30 7.57
N ALA A 250 1.73 -13.91 8.82
CA ALA A 250 0.95 -12.90 9.53
C ALA A 250 1.88 -11.72 9.88
N PRO A 251 1.38 -10.47 9.89
CA PRO A 251 2.14 -9.36 10.44
C PRO A 251 2.49 -9.66 11.90
N GLY A 252 3.74 -9.40 12.29
CA GLY A 252 4.22 -9.54 13.67
C GLY A 252 3.74 -8.45 14.61
#